data_AF-A0A7V4KP26-F1
#
_entry.id   AF-A0A7V4KP26-F1
#
_cell.length_a   1.000
_cell.length_b   1.000
_cell.length_c   1.000
_cell.angle_alpha   90.00
_cell.angle_beta   90.00
_cell.angle_gamma   90.00
#
_symmetry.space_group_name_H-M   'P 1'
#
loop_
_entity.id
_entity.type
_entity.pdbx_description
1 polymer ?
#
loop_
_entity_poly.entity_id
_entity_poly.type
_entity_poly.pdbx_seq_one_letter_code
_entity_poly.pdbx_strand_id
1 'polypeptide(L)'
;MDADGAPLERGRAADVVGPALVAARGHAHIRGEGGAAHQADGGPRLEVRADEEREARAALQVVEPRRHVERGADRDDDAAHAERVDRGERGGEARVVGGGVGAIDPRHDELGDPLAEREPAQHAVGDRLGRGLRGRADRREARGGPHEPRRREETVPPPRLLRLLLPVLALACAATAVPAPPPAGVEPAIDGLLRDSLHLVRGRRIGLVSNHTGVDARGVQNVDRLRAAGLDVVALFSPEHGFRGTAAPGEQVASSVDAVTGLPIYSLYGRRVTPTDSMLAGLDVLVVDLQDAGARYYTYVSTTIEVMRAAARRRLPVVVLDRPNPVGGAVQGNVLDPAARSFVGPLAVPMRHGLTIGELARLARAELGLDVALAVVPLRGWSPRQYWDETGLPFVAPSPNLRSVEALVHYGGTCLFEGTNLSVGRGSDAPFTQVGAPWLDAAAVIAAVAPALRGVRLEPVRFTPRSPGDAKFADTTVAGIRLVVTDRAAYDAPATAVRLLAAIRARHGAEFRWLAAHFDRLAGGPALRAALDAGEDPAAIVAGWAPALDAFRPRAAAVHLYPR
;
A
#
# COMPACT_ATOMS: atom_id res chain seq x y z
N MET A 1 30.37 39.17 -2.30
CA MET A 1 31.62 39.71 -1.74
C MET A 1 31.42 41.21 -1.80
N ASP A 2 31.23 41.92 -0.70
CA ASP A 2 31.89 41.82 0.62
C ASP A 2 30.84 41.65 1.75
N ALA A 3 31.06 40.93 2.85
CA ALA A 3 32.16 40.91 3.82
C ALA A 3 32.31 42.24 4.56
N ASP A 4 31.34 42.54 5.44
CA ASP A 4 31.66 42.98 6.81
C ASP A 4 30.39 42.96 7.68
N GLY A 5 30.39 42.00 8.60
CA GLY A 5 29.35 41.84 9.60
C GLY A 5 29.61 42.69 10.85
N ALA A 6 28.48 43.11 11.43
CA ALA A 6 28.23 43.39 12.84
C ALA A 6 27.99 44.87 13.24
N PRO A 7 27.11 45.11 14.25
CA PRO A 7 26.12 46.19 14.23
C PRO A 7 26.30 47.21 15.38
N LEU A 8 25.64 48.37 15.27
CA LEU A 8 25.40 49.27 16.42
C LEU A 8 24.00 49.89 16.39
N GLU A 9 23.36 49.81 17.56
CA GLU A 9 22.01 50.25 17.92
C GLU A 9 21.80 51.79 17.97
N ARG A 10 20.51 52.18 17.93
CA ARG A 10 19.75 53.11 18.83
C ARG A 10 19.04 54.29 18.15
N GLY A 11 17.79 54.49 18.56
CA GLY A 11 17.06 55.78 18.53
C GLY A 11 15.57 55.63 18.19
N ARG A 12 14.69 55.39 19.17
CA ARG A 12 13.79 56.38 19.84
C ARG A 12 12.94 57.28 18.93
N ALA A 13 11.61 57.14 19.05
CA ALA A 13 10.57 58.16 19.32
C ALA A 13 9.20 57.60 18.86
N ALA A 14 8.22 57.40 19.77
CA ALA A 14 7.13 58.34 20.12
C ALA A 14 6.21 58.63 18.90
N ASP A 15 4.88 58.59 18.93
CA ASP A 15 3.89 58.49 19.99
C ASP A 15 2.50 58.40 19.31
N VAL A 16 1.48 57.92 20.06
CA VAL A 16 0.06 58.41 20.03
C VAL A 16 -0.83 58.00 18.83
N VAL A 17 -2.07 57.50 18.92
CA VAL A 17 -3.02 57.22 20.03
C VAL A 17 -4.16 56.33 19.49
N GLY A 18 -4.74 55.48 20.37
CA GLY A 18 -6.01 54.74 20.18
C GLY A 18 -7.26 55.65 20.19
N PRO A 19 -8.49 55.22 20.55
CA PRO A 19 -8.87 54.25 21.61
C PRO A 19 -9.80 53.12 21.07
N ALA A 20 -9.91 51.91 21.64
CA ALA A 20 -10.23 51.40 22.99
C ALA A 20 -11.74 51.36 23.34
N LEU A 21 -12.24 50.15 23.66
CA LEU A 21 -13.26 49.83 24.69
C LEU A 21 -13.17 48.31 25.00
N VAL A 22 -12.65 47.85 26.15
CA VAL A 22 -13.28 47.61 27.49
C VAL A 22 -14.32 46.46 27.44
N ALA A 23 -14.01 45.21 27.86
CA ALA A 23 -13.84 44.60 29.20
C ALA A 23 -15.14 44.09 29.85
N ALA A 24 -15.13 42.82 30.31
CA ALA A 24 -15.78 42.41 31.57
C ALA A 24 -15.26 41.02 32.03
N ARG A 25 -14.77 40.99 33.28
CA ARG A 25 -14.52 39.80 34.10
C ARG A 25 -15.79 39.42 34.87
N GLY A 26 -15.89 38.16 35.29
CA GLY A 26 -16.77 37.73 36.37
C GLY A 26 -16.29 36.40 36.99
N HIS A 27 -15.80 36.47 38.23
CA HIS A 27 -15.54 35.33 39.12
C HIS A 27 -16.76 35.07 40.01
N ALA A 28 -17.04 33.81 40.39
CA ALA A 28 -17.42 33.41 41.75
C ALA A 28 -17.41 31.87 41.96
N HIS A 29 -16.86 31.45 43.09
CA HIS A 29 -16.91 30.12 43.74
C HIS A 29 -18.37 29.72 44.13
N ILE A 30 -18.75 28.45 44.42
CA ILE A 30 -18.45 27.64 45.63
C ILE A 30 -18.95 26.18 45.45
N ARG A 31 -18.20 25.26 46.10
CA ARG A 31 -18.40 23.85 46.52
C ARG A 31 -19.81 23.22 46.58
N GLY A 32 -19.84 21.90 46.41
CA GLY A 32 -20.80 21.00 47.06
C GLY A 32 -20.72 19.54 46.57
N GLU A 33 -20.35 18.63 47.47
CA GLU A 33 -20.15 17.18 47.28
C GLU A 33 -21.45 16.38 47.09
N GLY A 34 -21.33 15.16 46.55
CA GLY A 34 -22.09 14.00 47.08
C GLY A 34 -23.02 13.25 46.12
N GLY A 35 -22.72 11.96 45.93
CA GLY A 35 -23.71 10.90 46.17
C GLY A 35 -24.52 10.32 45.01
N ALA A 36 -24.07 9.16 44.53
CA ALA A 36 -24.82 7.91 44.31
C ALA A 36 -26.24 7.89 43.68
N ALA A 37 -26.30 7.25 42.51
CA ALA A 37 -27.21 6.17 42.09
C ALA A 37 -28.66 6.09 42.64
N HIS A 38 -29.64 6.19 41.73
CA HIS A 38 -30.75 5.22 41.67
C HIS A 38 -31.41 5.15 40.28
N GLN A 39 -31.75 3.92 39.91
CA GLN A 39 -32.58 3.52 38.77
C GLN A 39 -34.04 3.96 38.98
N ALA A 40 -34.75 4.17 37.87
CA ALA A 40 -35.98 3.46 37.49
C ALA A 40 -37.01 4.35 36.77
N ASP A 41 -37.30 3.93 35.54
CA ASP A 41 -38.64 3.70 34.98
C ASP A 41 -39.57 4.87 34.58
N GLY A 42 -40.31 4.63 33.50
CA GLY A 42 -41.48 5.42 33.10
C GLY A 42 -41.39 6.13 31.75
N GLY A 43 -41.90 5.47 30.70
CA GLY A 43 -42.31 6.16 29.46
C GLY A 43 -43.45 7.17 29.70
N PRO A 44 -43.87 7.92 28.65
CA PRO A 44 -44.93 7.35 27.83
C PRO A 44 -44.82 7.59 26.32
N ARG A 45 -45.60 6.76 25.62
CA ARG A 45 -45.98 6.78 24.21
C ARG A 45 -46.57 8.13 23.76
N LEU A 46 -46.41 8.47 22.48
CA LEU A 46 -47.48 9.05 21.69
C LEU A 46 -47.33 8.71 20.20
N GLU A 47 -48.45 8.24 19.65
CA GLU A 47 -48.67 7.70 18.32
C GLU A 47 -48.89 8.81 17.27
N VAL A 48 -48.39 8.53 16.06
CA VAL A 48 -49.07 8.58 14.75
C VAL A 48 -50.09 9.70 14.49
N ARG A 49 -49.85 10.47 13.42
CA ARG A 49 -50.78 10.59 12.28
C ARG A 49 -50.11 11.16 11.02
N ALA A 50 -50.33 10.45 9.92
CA ALA A 50 -50.18 10.89 8.54
C ALA A 50 -51.35 11.81 8.15
N ASP A 51 -51.15 12.76 7.24
CA ASP A 51 -51.65 12.69 5.85
C ASP A 51 -51.65 14.06 5.13
N GLU A 52 -51.57 13.94 3.80
CA GLU A 52 -52.11 14.81 2.73
C GLU A 52 -51.23 15.81 1.95
N GLU A 53 -51.12 15.46 0.67
CA GLU A 53 -50.71 16.21 -0.53
C GLU A 53 -51.73 17.30 -0.93
N ARG A 54 -51.27 18.39 -1.57
CA ARG A 54 -51.71 18.83 -2.93
C ARG A 54 -51.06 20.14 -3.41
N GLU A 55 -50.54 20.04 -4.63
CA GLU A 55 -50.63 20.95 -5.80
C GLU A 55 -50.61 22.48 -5.65
N ALA A 56 -49.67 23.11 -6.38
CA ALA A 56 -49.99 24.28 -7.22
C ALA A 56 -49.02 24.38 -8.42
N ARG A 57 -49.55 24.14 -9.63
CA ARG A 57 -49.02 24.67 -10.90
C ARG A 57 -49.71 26.00 -11.19
N ALA A 58 -48.97 26.99 -11.69
CA ALA A 58 -49.50 28.03 -12.56
C ALA A 58 -48.42 28.52 -13.53
N ALA A 59 -48.78 28.54 -14.81
CA ALA A 59 -48.00 28.96 -15.97
C ALA A 59 -48.41 30.36 -16.42
N LEU A 60 -47.57 31.00 -17.26
CA LEU A 60 -47.79 32.03 -18.30
C LEU A 60 -46.43 32.77 -18.48
N GLN A 61 -45.91 33.23 -19.63
CA GLN A 61 -46.17 33.13 -21.08
C GLN A 61 -44.94 33.82 -21.77
N VAL A 62 -44.22 33.18 -22.70
CA VAL A 62 -44.06 33.55 -24.14
C VAL A 62 -43.68 35.01 -24.43
N VAL A 63 -42.45 35.22 -24.95
CA VAL A 63 -42.10 36.16 -26.05
C VAL A 63 -40.87 35.62 -26.81
N GLU A 64 -41.01 35.34 -28.12
CA GLU A 64 -39.88 35.21 -29.08
C GLU A 64 -39.40 36.61 -29.53
N PRO A 65 -38.16 36.74 -30.06
CA PRO A 65 -38.09 36.93 -31.51
C PRO A 65 -36.98 36.15 -32.24
N ARG A 66 -37.19 36.06 -33.56
CA ARG A 66 -36.52 35.23 -34.57
C ARG A 66 -35.13 35.71 -35.03
N ARG A 67 -34.27 34.69 -35.28
CA ARG A 67 -33.38 34.39 -36.45
C ARG A 67 -32.34 35.40 -37.01
N HIS A 68 -31.08 34.92 -37.04
CA HIS A 68 -30.19 34.80 -38.22
C HIS A 68 -29.11 33.73 -37.88
N VAL A 69 -29.16 32.50 -38.40
CA VAL A 69 -28.50 31.96 -39.62
C VAL A 69 -27.06 32.43 -39.85
N GLU A 70 -26.10 31.54 -39.61
CA GLU A 70 -25.06 31.17 -40.58
C GLU A 70 -24.50 29.77 -40.29
N ARG A 71 -24.19 29.04 -41.36
CA ARG A 71 -23.84 27.61 -41.41
C ARG A 71 -22.32 27.45 -41.40
N GLY A 72 -21.84 26.37 -40.78
CA GLY A 72 -20.52 25.79 -41.02
C GLY A 72 -20.59 24.30 -40.74
N ALA A 73 -20.48 23.49 -41.78
CA ALA A 73 -20.52 22.03 -41.77
C ALA A 73 -19.11 21.43 -41.75
N ASP A 74 -19.08 20.11 -41.48
CA ASP A 74 -18.06 19.07 -41.78
C ASP A 74 -17.82 18.25 -40.49
N ARG A 75 -18.37 17.04 -40.28
CA ARG A 75 -18.22 15.77 -41.02
C ARG A 75 -16.76 15.44 -41.37
N ASP A 76 -16.21 14.44 -40.69
CA ASP A 76 -15.74 13.23 -41.35
C ASP A 76 -15.55 12.08 -40.34
N ASP A 77 -16.07 10.91 -40.74
CA ASP A 77 -15.98 9.60 -40.11
C ASP A 77 -14.74 8.84 -40.67
N ASP A 78 -14.25 7.91 -39.83
CA ASP A 78 -13.51 6.67 -40.08
C ASP A 78 -13.08 6.28 -41.52
N ALA A 79 -11.81 5.85 -41.68
CA ALA A 79 -11.48 4.61 -42.39
C ALA A 79 -10.02 4.17 -42.22
N ALA A 80 -9.86 2.86 -42.07
CA ALA A 80 -8.61 2.10 -42.05
C ALA A 80 -7.99 1.94 -43.46
N HIS A 81 -6.66 1.81 -43.53
CA HIS A 81 -6.01 1.16 -44.67
C HIS A 81 -4.81 0.29 -44.27
N ALA A 82 -4.81 -0.90 -44.86
CA ALA A 82 -3.74 -1.88 -44.87
C ALA A 82 -3.14 -1.90 -46.29
N GLU A 83 -1.82 -1.84 -46.42
CA GLU A 83 -1.06 -2.26 -47.60
C GLU A 83 0.23 -2.92 -47.10
N ARG A 84 0.42 -4.23 -47.30
CA ARG A 84 0.99 -4.90 -48.48
C ARG A 84 2.35 -4.35 -48.94
N VAL A 85 3.30 -5.27 -48.84
CA VAL A 85 4.70 -5.25 -49.27
C VAL A 85 4.80 -5.22 -50.80
N ASP A 86 5.67 -4.36 -51.33
CA ASP A 86 6.39 -4.66 -52.57
C ASP A 86 7.85 -4.17 -52.50
N ARG A 87 8.74 -4.93 -53.12
CA ARG A 87 10.20 -4.75 -53.16
C ARG A 87 10.59 -3.90 -54.37
N GLY A 88 11.54 -2.98 -54.19
CA GLY A 88 12.22 -2.31 -55.30
C GLY A 88 13.50 -1.61 -54.84
N GLU A 89 14.64 -2.13 -55.27
CA GLU A 89 15.99 -1.61 -55.02
C GLU A 89 16.26 -0.23 -55.66
N ARG A 90 17.08 0.61 -55.00
CA ARG A 90 18.39 1.15 -55.47
C ARG A 90 18.67 2.57 -54.96
N GLY A 91 19.75 2.66 -54.17
CA GLY A 91 20.91 3.55 -54.34
C GLY A 91 20.73 5.08 -54.34
N GLY A 92 21.40 5.74 -53.39
CA GLY A 92 21.76 7.16 -53.52
C GLY A 92 22.16 7.82 -52.20
N GLU A 93 23.46 7.91 -51.95
CA GLU A 93 24.07 8.74 -50.89
C GLU A 93 23.84 10.24 -51.14
N ALA A 94 23.57 11.03 -50.08
CA ALA A 94 24.02 12.43 -49.98
C ALA A 94 23.98 12.95 -48.53
N ARG A 95 25.02 13.72 -48.19
CA ARG A 95 25.37 14.29 -46.88
C ARG A 95 24.61 15.59 -46.53
N VAL A 96 24.25 15.69 -45.25
CA VAL A 96 24.49 16.75 -44.22
C VAL A 96 24.24 18.26 -44.52
N VAL A 97 23.79 18.94 -43.44
CA VAL A 97 23.73 20.38 -43.07
C VAL A 97 22.37 21.03 -43.35
N GLY A 98 21.66 21.69 -42.44
CA GLY A 98 21.85 22.08 -41.04
C GLY A 98 20.77 23.12 -40.65
N GLY A 99 20.56 23.38 -39.35
CA GLY A 99 19.94 24.62 -38.87
C GLY A 99 18.65 24.50 -38.03
N GLY A 100 18.79 24.70 -36.71
CA GLY A 100 18.20 25.87 -36.04
C GLY A 100 16.75 25.85 -35.52
N VAL A 101 16.66 25.74 -34.19
CA VAL A 101 15.77 26.48 -33.25
C VAL A 101 14.29 26.06 -33.13
N GLY A 102 13.91 25.72 -31.89
CA GLY A 102 12.53 25.70 -31.41
C GLY A 102 12.40 24.96 -30.08
N ALA A 103 12.76 25.60 -28.98
CA ALA A 103 12.60 25.05 -27.64
C ALA A 103 11.10 24.88 -27.32
N ILE A 104 10.68 23.62 -27.17
CA ILE A 104 9.37 23.22 -26.64
C ILE A 104 9.64 22.41 -25.38
N ASP A 105 9.03 22.84 -24.28
CA ASP A 105 8.96 22.17 -22.97
C ASP A 105 8.34 20.77 -23.08
N PRO A 106 8.97 19.69 -22.58
CA PRO A 106 8.27 18.45 -22.30
C PRO A 106 8.18 18.22 -20.79
N ARG A 107 7.00 18.52 -20.23
CA ARG A 107 6.44 17.79 -19.10
C ARG A 107 5.97 16.41 -19.60
N HIS A 108 6.19 15.41 -18.75
CA HIS A 108 5.65 14.06 -18.85
C HIS A 108 6.10 13.25 -20.08
N ASP A 109 7.27 12.63 -19.95
CA ASP A 109 7.54 11.31 -20.53
C ASP A 109 8.58 10.59 -19.66
N GLU A 110 8.70 9.27 -19.84
CA GLU A 110 9.51 8.29 -19.08
C GLU A 110 8.77 7.49 -17.99
N LEU A 111 7.72 6.80 -18.43
CA LEU A 111 7.52 5.39 -18.04
C LEU A 111 7.68 4.54 -19.31
N GLY A 112 8.92 4.16 -19.63
CA GLY A 112 9.23 3.29 -20.76
C GLY A 112 10.61 2.67 -20.60
N ASP A 113 10.66 1.37 -20.32
CA ASP A 113 11.87 0.55 -20.40
C ASP A 113 12.05 0.11 -21.88
N PRO A 114 13.22 0.31 -22.51
CA PRO A 114 13.44 -0.04 -23.89
C PRO A 114 13.72 -1.55 -24.07
N LEU A 115 13.53 -2.02 -25.31
CA LEU A 115 13.98 -3.30 -25.88
C LEU A 115 12.97 -4.46 -25.88
N ALA A 116 11.97 -4.34 -26.77
CA ALA A 116 11.46 -5.49 -27.51
C ALA A 116 12.16 -5.50 -28.88
N GLU A 117 12.96 -6.54 -29.14
CA GLU A 117 13.20 -7.20 -30.44
C GLU A 117 14.52 -7.97 -30.39
N ARG A 118 14.43 -9.32 -30.32
CA ARG A 118 15.33 -10.28 -30.99
C ARG A 118 14.82 -11.72 -30.75
N GLU A 119 14.51 -12.39 -31.84
CA GLU A 119 14.11 -13.81 -31.89
C GLU A 119 15.25 -14.77 -31.47
N PRO A 120 14.94 -15.97 -30.94
CA PRO A 120 15.95 -16.97 -30.58
C PRO A 120 16.24 -17.95 -31.73
N ALA A 121 17.52 -18.21 -31.97
CA ALA A 121 18.00 -19.31 -32.79
C ALA A 121 17.93 -20.64 -32.03
N GLN A 122 17.37 -21.64 -32.70
CA GLN A 122 17.18 -23.02 -32.30
C GLN A 122 18.51 -23.76 -32.10
N HIS A 123 18.61 -24.65 -31.11
CA HIS A 123 19.44 -25.86 -31.19
C HIS A 123 18.75 -27.02 -30.48
N ALA A 124 18.66 -28.14 -31.22
CA ALA A 124 18.04 -29.40 -30.84
C ALA A 124 19.10 -30.44 -30.41
N VAL A 125 18.59 -31.64 -30.08
CA VAL A 125 19.24 -32.94 -29.87
C VAL A 125 19.63 -33.21 -28.41
N GLY A 126 19.26 -34.34 -27.79
CA GLY A 126 18.54 -35.51 -28.27
C GLY A 126 18.32 -36.53 -27.14
N ASP A 127 17.29 -37.32 -27.32
CA ASP A 127 16.85 -38.43 -26.49
C ASP A 127 17.86 -39.59 -26.46
N ARG A 128 17.98 -40.31 -25.33
CA ARG A 128 18.26 -41.75 -25.31
C ARG A 128 18.00 -42.40 -23.94
N LEU A 129 17.08 -43.37 -23.98
CA LEU A 129 16.77 -44.39 -22.98
C LEU A 129 17.92 -45.39 -22.75
N GLY A 130 17.99 -45.97 -21.55
CA GLY A 130 18.79 -47.16 -21.28
C GLY A 130 18.53 -47.77 -19.90
N ARG A 131 17.98 -48.99 -19.86
CA ARG A 131 17.63 -49.81 -18.68
C ARG A 131 18.82 -50.64 -18.15
N GLY A 132 18.70 -51.08 -16.89
CA GLY A 132 19.27 -52.32 -16.32
C GLY A 132 20.50 -52.10 -15.42
N LEU A 133 20.84 -52.89 -14.39
CA LEU A 133 20.35 -54.14 -13.80
C LEU A 133 21.03 -54.32 -12.41
N ARG A 134 20.37 -55.11 -11.56
CA ARG A 134 20.73 -55.81 -10.30
C ARG A 134 22.21 -55.96 -9.83
N GLY A 135 22.38 -55.98 -8.50
CA GLY A 135 23.39 -56.77 -7.73
C GLY A 135 23.26 -56.51 -6.21
N ARG A 136 22.78 -57.46 -5.39
CA ARG A 136 23.52 -58.34 -4.44
C ARG A 136 24.59 -57.62 -3.59
N ALA A 137 24.86 -57.91 -2.32
CA ALA A 137 24.28 -58.65 -1.19
C ALA A 137 25.35 -58.55 -0.06
N ASP A 138 24.93 -58.69 1.22
CA ASP A 138 25.75 -59.19 2.34
C ASP A 138 26.92 -58.29 2.86
N ARG A 139 27.30 -58.20 4.14
CA ARG A 139 26.88 -58.85 5.41
C ARG A 139 27.72 -58.25 6.58
N ARG A 140 27.30 -58.61 7.81
CA ARG A 140 28.07 -58.71 9.09
C ARG A 140 28.34 -57.40 9.82
N GLU A 141 28.31 -57.27 11.15
CA GLU A 141 28.20 -58.14 12.34
C GLU A 141 28.09 -57.14 13.53
N ALA A 142 27.71 -57.40 14.79
CA ALA A 142 27.02 -58.43 15.56
C ALA A 142 27.15 -58.03 17.05
N ARG A 143 26.37 -58.70 17.92
CA ARG A 143 26.47 -58.85 19.39
C ARG A 143 25.80 -57.72 20.20
N GLY A 144 24.79 -57.96 21.05
CA GLY A 144 24.41 -59.14 21.83
C GLY A 144 24.85 -58.92 23.28
N GLY A 145 23.95 -58.56 24.21
CA GLY A 145 23.34 -59.53 25.12
C GLY A 145 22.83 -58.88 26.43
N PRO A 146 22.09 -59.64 27.28
CA PRO A 146 20.93 -59.16 28.04
C PRO A 146 21.10 -59.27 29.58
N HIS A 147 20.09 -58.83 30.38
CA HIS A 147 19.51 -59.59 31.51
C HIS A 147 18.54 -58.76 32.40
N GLU A 148 17.42 -59.41 32.77
CA GLU A 148 16.47 -59.14 33.87
C GLU A 148 16.68 -60.25 34.95
N PRO A 149 15.99 -60.38 36.13
CA PRO A 149 15.01 -59.53 36.88
C PRO A 149 15.07 -59.60 38.48
N ARG A 150 14.06 -59.00 39.17
CA ARG A 150 13.36 -59.33 40.47
C ARG A 150 13.79 -58.84 41.91
N ARG A 151 12.88 -58.03 42.53
CA ARG A 151 12.07 -58.11 43.82
C ARG A 151 12.61 -58.05 45.30
N ARG A 152 11.75 -57.41 46.16
CA ARG A 152 11.42 -57.48 47.64
C ARG A 152 12.20 -56.57 48.64
N GLU A 153 11.74 -56.05 49.81
CA GLU A 153 10.44 -55.80 50.54
C GLU A 153 10.76 -54.94 51.83
N GLU A 154 9.79 -54.15 52.37
CA GLU A 154 9.52 -53.69 53.79
C GLU A 154 10.60 -53.00 54.71
N THR A 155 10.39 -52.10 55.71
CA THR A 155 9.36 -51.78 56.75
C THR A 155 9.51 -50.32 57.35
N VAL A 156 8.57 -49.88 58.23
CA VAL A 156 8.26 -48.50 58.77
C VAL A 156 8.73 -48.25 60.24
N PRO A 157 8.85 -46.99 60.74
CA PRO A 157 8.08 -46.57 61.96
C PRO A 157 7.53 -45.09 61.97
N PRO A 158 6.51 -44.76 62.83
CA PRO A 158 5.90 -43.40 63.02
C PRO A 158 6.15 -42.84 64.47
N PRO A 159 5.39 -41.87 65.08
CA PRO A 159 4.47 -40.78 64.62
C PRO A 159 4.72 -39.37 65.29
N ARG A 160 4.01 -38.32 64.83
CA ARG A 160 3.12 -37.41 65.62
C ARG A 160 3.09 -35.92 65.20
N LEU A 161 1.90 -35.54 64.73
CA LEU A 161 1.09 -34.35 65.05
C LEU A 161 1.42 -32.93 64.52
N LEU A 162 0.39 -32.42 63.82
CA LEU A 162 -0.23 -31.09 63.96
C LEU A 162 0.33 -29.95 63.10
N ARG A 163 -0.31 -29.73 61.94
CA ARG A 163 -0.84 -28.44 61.43
C ARG A 163 -1.14 -28.56 59.94
N LEU A 164 -2.39 -28.87 59.57
CA LEU A 164 -2.90 -28.63 58.22
C LEU A 164 -4.43 -28.57 58.25
N LEU A 165 -4.92 -27.40 58.64
CA LEU A 165 -6.27 -26.91 58.35
C LEU A 165 -6.11 -25.41 58.04
N LEU A 166 -6.73 -24.96 56.95
CA LEU A 166 -6.52 -23.73 56.15
C LEU A 166 -5.37 -23.83 55.14
N PRO A 167 -5.60 -23.94 53.81
CA PRO A 167 -6.71 -23.40 53.03
C PRO A 167 -7.32 -24.40 52.01
N VAL A 168 -8.54 -24.90 52.27
CA VAL A 168 -9.35 -25.65 51.28
C VAL A 168 -10.46 -24.76 50.68
N LEU A 169 -10.48 -23.45 50.98
CA LEU A 169 -11.54 -22.54 50.54
C LEU A 169 -11.04 -21.36 49.69
N ALA A 170 -10.04 -21.59 48.83
CA ALA A 170 -9.60 -20.60 47.83
C ALA A 170 -9.31 -21.24 46.45
N LEU A 171 -9.89 -22.40 46.15
CA LEU A 171 -9.69 -23.12 44.89
C LEU A 171 -11.01 -23.51 44.21
N ALA A 172 -12.03 -22.66 44.31
CA ALA A 172 -13.33 -22.86 43.66
C ALA A 172 -13.92 -21.55 43.10
N CYS A 173 -13.06 -20.67 42.59
CA CYS A 173 -13.44 -19.52 41.75
C CYS A 173 -12.36 -19.25 40.69
N ALA A 174 -11.77 -20.30 40.12
CA ALA A 174 -11.22 -20.16 38.77
C ALA A 174 -12.40 -20.31 37.84
N ALA A 175 -13.08 -19.19 37.54
CA ALA A 175 -13.98 -19.14 36.41
C ALA A 175 -13.18 -19.68 35.22
N THR A 176 -13.55 -20.85 34.72
CA THR A 176 -13.11 -21.32 33.41
C THR A 176 -13.58 -20.26 32.44
N ALA A 177 -12.69 -19.32 32.11
CA ALA A 177 -12.91 -18.43 31.00
C ALA A 177 -13.15 -19.36 29.82
N VAL A 178 -14.40 -19.45 29.40
CA VAL A 178 -14.74 -20.06 28.12
C VAL A 178 -13.80 -19.39 27.13
N PRO A 179 -12.92 -20.12 26.42
CA PRO A 179 -12.07 -19.50 25.42
C PRO A 179 -12.99 -18.68 24.54
N ALA A 180 -12.72 -17.38 24.44
CA ALA A 180 -13.48 -16.52 23.55
C ALA A 180 -13.56 -17.24 22.19
N PRO A 181 -14.74 -17.31 21.56
CA PRO A 181 -14.82 -17.86 20.21
C PRO A 181 -13.70 -17.22 19.38
N PRO A 182 -13.01 -17.98 18.52
CA PRO A 182 -12.00 -17.38 17.64
C PRO A 182 -12.63 -16.14 17.02
N PRO A 183 -11.93 -14.99 17.04
CA PRO A 183 -12.52 -13.74 16.59
C PRO A 183 -13.18 -14.02 15.25
N ALA A 184 -14.48 -13.70 15.14
CA ALA A 184 -15.17 -13.78 13.87
C ALA A 184 -14.27 -13.08 12.85
N GLY A 185 -13.84 -13.82 11.83
CA GLY A 185 -12.81 -13.34 10.90
C GLY A 185 -13.18 -11.97 10.34
N VAL A 186 -12.16 -11.20 9.93
CA VAL A 186 -12.40 -9.90 9.31
C VAL A 186 -13.32 -10.09 8.11
N GLU A 187 -14.35 -9.27 8.04
CA GLU A 187 -15.26 -9.24 6.91
C GLU A 187 -14.81 -8.13 5.94
N PRO A 188 -14.49 -8.46 4.68
CA PRO A 188 -14.07 -7.47 3.70
C PRO A 188 -15.24 -6.57 3.30
N ALA A 189 -14.96 -5.33 2.91
CA ALA A 189 -16.00 -4.34 2.64
C ALA A 189 -16.97 -4.73 1.51
N ILE A 190 -16.59 -5.62 0.59
CA ILE A 190 -17.51 -6.16 -0.43
C ILE A 190 -18.68 -6.94 0.18
N ASP A 191 -18.45 -7.67 1.28
CA ASP A 191 -19.52 -8.36 2.00
C ASP A 191 -20.44 -7.34 2.70
N GLY A 192 -19.83 -6.30 3.30
CA GLY A 192 -20.57 -5.17 3.86
C GLY A 192 -21.41 -4.39 2.83
N LEU A 193 -20.90 -4.24 1.61
CA LEU A 193 -21.62 -3.61 0.50
C LEU A 193 -22.88 -4.41 0.18
N LEU A 194 -22.76 -5.72 -0.04
CA LEU A 194 -23.87 -6.56 -0.45
C LEU A 194 -24.90 -6.78 0.67
N ARG A 195 -24.47 -6.73 1.94
CA ARG A 195 -25.36 -6.89 3.09
C ARG A 195 -26.13 -5.62 3.42
N ASP A 196 -25.44 -4.50 3.63
CA ASP A 196 -26.05 -3.31 4.26
C ASP A 196 -25.94 -2.03 3.43
N SER A 197 -25.04 -1.97 2.45
CA SER A 197 -24.76 -0.75 1.68
C SER A 197 -25.15 -0.84 0.20
N LEU A 198 -26.02 -1.79 -0.15
CA LEU A 198 -26.41 -2.07 -1.54
C LEU A 198 -27.08 -0.87 -2.21
N HIS A 199 -27.69 0.03 -1.43
CA HIS A 199 -28.28 1.29 -1.89
C HIS A 199 -27.27 2.25 -2.56
N LEU A 200 -25.96 2.08 -2.33
CA LEU A 200 -24.91 2.87 -2.96
C LEU A 200 -24.75 2.54 -4.46
N VAL A 201 -25.12 1.34 -4.88
CA VAL A 201 -24.82 0.80 -6.22
C VAL A 201 -26.01 0.14 -6.92
N ARG A 202 -27.12 -0.14 -6.23
CA ARG A 202 -28.30 -0.78 -6.81
C ARG A 202 -28.91 0.06 -7.93
N GLY A 203 -29.16 -0.56 -9.08
CA GLY A 203 -29.74 0.10 -10.26
C GLY A 203 -28.81 1.10 -10.95
N ARG A 204 -27.51 1.08 -10.64
CA ARG A 204 -26.49 1.94 -11.24
C ARG A 204 -25.56 1.14 -12.15
N ARG A 205 -25.09 1.75 -13.22
CA ARG A 205 -24.00 1.22 -14.06
C ARG A 205 -22.66 1.45 -13.37
N ILE A 206 -22.00 0.36 -13.01
CA ILE A 206 -20.80 0.36 -12.18
C ILE A 206 -19.56 0.25 -13.06
N GLY A 207 -18.63 1.20 -12.90
CA GLY A 207 -17.23 1.01 -13.27
C GLY A 207 -16.44 0.48 -12.08
N LEU A 208 -15.87 -0.72 -12.19
CA LEU A 208 -15.12 -1.36 -11.10
C LEU A 208 -13.62 -1.15 -11.28
N VAL A 209 -13.00 -0.42 -10.37
CA VAL A 209 -11.55 -0.26 -10.25
C VAL A 209 -11.01 -1.35 -9.34
N SER A 210 -10.36 -2.36 -9.92
CA SER A 210 -9.91 -3.55 -9.19
C SER A 210 -8.79 -4.29 -9.94
N ASN A 211 -8.24 -5.31 -9.31
CA ASN A 211 -7.35 -6.31 -9.90
C ASN A 211 -7.60 -7.69 -9.24
N HIS A 212 -6.64 -8.61 -9.37
CA HIS A 212 -6.76 -9.98 -8.88
C HIS A 212 -6.86 -10.09 -7.36
N THR A 213 -6.46 -9.06 -6.62
CA THR A 213 -6.59 -8.98 -5.16
C THR A 213 -8.01 -8.69 -4.70
N GLY A 214 -8.87 -8.24 -5.61
CA GLY A 214 -10.28 -7.93 -5.39
C GLY A 214 -11.12 -9.18 -5.15
N VAL A 215 -10.91 -9.87 -4.03
CA VAL A 215 -11.66 -11.07 -3.64
C VAL A 215 -12.42 -10.88 -2.32
N ASP A 216 -13.50 -11.65 -2.14
CA ASP A 216 -14.26 -11.76 -0.90
C ASP A 216 -13.56 -12.65 0.16
N ALA A 217 -14.21 -12.86 1.30
CA ALA A 217 -13.70 -13.74 2.37
C ALA A 217 -13.54 -15.22 1.96
N ARG A 218 -14.15 -15.64 0.84
CA ARG A 218 -14.10 -17.00 0.27
C ARG A 218 -13.16 -17.11 -0.93
N GLY A 219 -12.46 -16.03 -1.31
CA GLY A 219 -11.59 -15.99 -2.48
C GLY A 219 -12.32 -15.80 -3.82
N VAL A 220 -13.62 -15.50 -3.81
CA VAL A 220 -14.40 -15.21 -5.02
C VAL A 220 -14.10 -13.78 -5.48
N GLN A 221 -13.80 -13.63 -6.76
CA GLN A 221 -13.52 -12.34 -7.40
C GLN A 221 -14.72 -11.38 -7.28
N ASN A 222 -14.41 -10.10 -7.05
CA ASN A 222 -15.38 -9.07 -6.76
C ASN A 222 -16.34 -8.80 -7.93
N VAL A 223 -15.84 -8.79 -9.16
CA VAL A 223 -16.69 -8.65 -10.35
C VAL A 223 -17.75 -9.75 -10.41
N ASP A 224 -17.36 -10.99 -10.11
CA ASP A 224 -18.25 -12.14 -10.16
C ASP A 224 -19.26 -12.10 -9.01
N ARG A 225 -18.82 -11.69 -7.82
CA ARG A 225 -19.67 -11.41 -6.65
C ARG A 225 -20.73 -10.34 -6.91
N LEU A 226 -20.35 -9.21 -7.49
CA LEU A 226 -21.25 -8.09 -7.76
C LEU A 226 -22.30 -8.51 -8.81
N ARG A 227 -21.89 -9.17 -9.89
CA ARG A 227 -22.80 -9.64 -10.95
C ARG A 227 -23.76 -10.73 -10.43
N ALA A 228 -23.27 -11.66 -9.62
CA ALA A 228 -24.12 -12.68 -8.98
C ALA A 228 -25.19 -12.07 -8.06
N ALA A 229 -24.93 -10.89 -7.50
CA ALA A 229 -25.91 -10.11 -6.73
C ALA A 229 -26.87 -9.27 -7.60
N GLY A 230 -26.83 -9.43 -8.93
CA GLY A 230 -27.70 -8.71 -9.87
C GLY A 230 -27.29 -7.26 -10.11
N LEU A 231 -26.04 -6.88 -9.82
CA LEU A 231 -25.53 -5.54 -10.07
C LEU A 231 -24.95 -5.40 -11.48
N ASP A 232 -25.15 -4.21 -12.06
CA ASP A 232 -24.78 -3.90 -13.43
C ASP A 232 -23.34 -3.37 -13.53
N VAL A 233 -22.37 -4.29 -13.48
CA VAL A 233 -20.96 -3.96 -13.75
C VAL A 233 -20.75 -3.90 -15.26
N VAL A 234 -20.38 -2.72 -15.77
CA VAL A 234 -20.31 -2.46 -17.23
C VAL A 234 -18.88 -2.24 -17.75
N ALA A 235 -17.94 -1.90 -16.87
CA ALA A 235 -16.54 -1.70 -17.23
C ALA A 235 -15.61 -2.01 -16.05
N LEU A 236 -14.40 -2.47 -16.38
CA LEU A 236 -13.32 -2.75 -15.44
C LEU A 236 -12.19 -1.75 -15.66
N PHE A 237 -11.56 -1.30 -14.58
CA PHE A 237 -10.41 -0.42 -14.58
C PHE A 237 -9.32 -1.07 -13.75
N SER A 238 -8.18 -1.39 -14.36
CA SER A 238 -7.09 -2.09 -13.68
C SER A 238 -5.88 -1.18 -13.53
N PRO A 239 -5.25 -1.10 -12.35
CA PRO A 239 -3.92 -0.51 -12.22
C PRO A 239 -2.85 -1.45 -12.82
N GLU A 240 -1.62 -1.32 -12.33
CA GLU A 240 -0.48 -2.17 -12.67
C GLU A 240 -0.78 -3.67 -12.42
N HIS A 241 -0.09 -4.55 -13.16
CA HIS A 241 -0.20 -6.02 -13.12
C HIS A 241 -1.50 -6.64 -13.67
N GLY A 242 -2.44 -5.82 -14.14
CA GLY A 242 -3.64 -6.25 -14.87
C GLY A 242 -4.74 -6.83 -13.98
N PHE A 243 -5.94 -7.00 -14.56
CA PHE A 243 -7.15 -7.30 -13.79
C PHE A 243 -7.16 -8.71 -13.18
N ARG A 244 -6.70 -9.72 -13.91
CA ARG A 244 -6.65 -11.13 -13.44
C ARG A 244 -5.26 -11.57 -12.97
N GLY A 245 -4.29 -10.65 -12.86
CA GLY A 245 -2.96 -10.93 -12.33
C GLY A 245 -2.08 -11.83 -13.21
N THR A 246 -2.41 -11.95 -14.51
CA THR A 246 -1.68 -12.79 -15.48
C THR A 246 -0.55 -12.06 -16.19
N ALA A 247 -0.38 -10.75 -15.97
CA ALA A 247 0.66 -9.95 -16.61
C ALA A 247 2.03 -10.19 -15.94
N ALA A 248 3.10 -10.21 -16.74
CA ALA A 248 4.45 -10.35 -16.24
C ALA A 248 4.89 -9.12 -15.42
N PRO A 249 5.89 -9.24 -14.53
CA PRO A 249 6.45 -8.10 -13.80
C PRO A 249 6.96 -7.03 -14.77
N GLY A 250 6.46 -5.80 -14.66
CA GLY A 250 6.87 -4.67 -15.51
C GLY A 250 6.15 -4.58 -16.86
N GLU A 251 5.29 -5.53 -17.21
CA GLU A 251 4.54 -5.52 -18.47
C GLU A 251 3.50 -4.39 -18.51
N GLN A 252 3.48 -3.63 -19.62
CA GLN A 252 2.38 -2.71 -19.90
C GLN A 252 1.14 -3.52 -20.27
N VAL A 253 0.13 -3.50 -19.42
CA VAL A 253 -1.15 -4.15 -19.71
C VAL A 253 -1.97 -3.20 -20.57
N ALA A 254 -2.25 -3.56 -21.82
CA ALA A 254 -3.13 -2.79 -22.69
C ALA A 254 -4.60 -2.96 -22.27
N SER A 255 -5.46 -2.03 -22.67
CA SER A 255 -6.90 -2.22 -22.57
C SER A 255 -7.31 -3.50 -23.33
N SER A 256 -8.20 -4.28 -22.75
CA SER A 256 -8.56 -5.60 -23.24
C SER A 256 -10.02 -5.92 -22.90
N VAL A 257 -10.42 -7.19 -23.05
CA VAL A 257 -11.74 -7.68 -22.64
C VAL A 257 -11.52 -8.83 -21.66
N ASP A 258 -12.24 -8.81 -20.54
CA ASP A 258 -12.20 -9.90 -19.57
C ASP A 258 -12.83 -11.15 -20.17
N ALA A 259 -12.04 -12.21 -20.36
CA ALA A 259 -12.46 -13.43 -21.03
C ALA A 259 -13.61 -14.17 -20.32
N VAL A 260 -13.78 -13.95 -19.01
CA VAL A 260 -14.83 -14.59 -18.21
C VAL A 260 -16.14 -13.82 -18.30
N THR A 261 -16.09 -12.49 -18.15
CA THR A 261 -17.29 -11.66 -18.03
C THR A 261 -17.73 -10.99 -19.34
N GLY A 262 -16.83 -10.88 -20.32
CA GLY A 262 -17.02 -10.12 -21.56
C GLY A 262 -16.91 -8.60 -21.38
N LEU A 263 -16.53 -8.12 -20.19
CA LEU A 263 -16.46 -6.69 -19.89
C LEU A 263 -15.19 -6.05 -20.46
N PRO A 264 -15.25 -4.79 -20.93
CA PRO A 264 -14.05 -4.05 -21.28
C PRO A 264 -13.19 -3.81 -20.04
N ILE A 265 -11.88 -4.02 -20.19
CA ILE A 265 -10.85 -3.69 -19.21
C ILE A 265 -10.08 -2.48 -19.71
N TYR A 266 -10.12 -1.38 -18.98
CA TYR A 266 -9.30 -0.20 -19.20
C TYR A 266 -8.07 -0.24 -18.30
N SER A 267 -6.89 -0.13 -18.89
CA SER A 267 -5.64 -0.02 -18.14
C SER A 267 -5.45 1.40 -17.60
N LEU A 268 -5.16 1.50 -16.31
CA LEU A 268 -4.78 2.72 -15.59
C LEU A 268 -3.30 2.67 -15.18
N TYR A 269 -2.45 2.15 -16.06
CA TYR A 269 -1.00 2.04 -15.88
C TYR A 269 -0.22 2.54 -17.11
N GLY A 270 1.05 2.92 -16.92
CA GLY A 270 1.92 3.43 -17.98
C GLY A 270 1.51 4.83 -18.43
N ARG A 271 1.27 5.02 -19.75
CA ARG A 271 0.94 6.33 -20.34
C ARG A 271 -0.38 6.92 -19.83
N ARG A 272 -1.23 6.11 -19.20
CA ARG A 272 -2.56 6.52 -18.76
C ARG A 272 -2.85 5.99 -17.36
N VAL A 273 -2.74 6.86 -16.36
CA VAL A 273 -3.05 6.54 -14.96
C VAL A 273 -4.39 7.13 -14.50
N THR A 274 -4.94 8.06 -15.27
CA THR A 274 -6.22 8.73 -15.01
C THR A 274 -7.26 8.24 -16.02
N PRO A 275 -8.46 7.81 -15.59
CA PRO A 275 -9.56 7.48 -16.50
C PRO A 275 -9.90 8.66 -17.42
N THR A 276 -10.09 8.38 -18.72
CA THR A 276 -10.53 9.39 -19.67
C THR A 276 -12.03 9.55 -19.71
N ASP A 277 -12.42 10.63 -20.36
CA ASP A 277 -13.80 11.03 -20.49
C ASP A 277 -14.70 10.00 -21.19
N SER A 278 -14.17 9.39 -22.24
CA SER A 278 -14.80 8.28 -22.94
C SER A 278 -14.92 7.02 -22.10
N MET A 279 -13.92 6.70 -21.26
CA MET A 279 -13.95 5.49 -20.42
C MET A 279 -15.00 5.60 -19.31
N LEU A 280 -15.29 6.82 -18.85
CA LEU A 280 -16.29 7.09 -17.83
C LEU A 280 -17.70 7.33 -18.40
N ALA A 281 -17.85 7.34 -19.72
CA ALA A 281 -19.12 7.60 -20.37
C ALA A 281 -20.12 6.48 -20.06
N GLY A 282 -21.32 6.84 -19.63
CA GLY A 282 -22.36 5.86 -19.30
C GLY A 282 -22.13 5.13 -17.97
N LEU A 283 -21.26 5.60 -17.10
CA LEU A 283 -21.18 5.12 -15.72
C LEU A 283 -22.02 6.00 -14.79
N ASP A 284 -22.63 5.39 -13.79
CA ASP A 284 -23.41 6.09 -12.76
C ASP A 284 -22.71 6.07 -11.39
N VAL A 285 -21.72 5.18 -11.20
CA VAL A 285 -20.87 5.09 -10.02
C VAL A 285 -19.55 4.39 -10.34
N LEU A 286 -18.46 4.83 -9.70
CA LEU A 286 -17.19 4.10 -9.66
C LEU A 286 -17.05 3.38 -8.33
N VAL A 287 -16.67 2.10 -8.36
CA VAL A 287 -16.38 1.30 -7.17
C VAL A 287 -14.90 0.96 -7.17
N VAL A 288 -14.18 1.27 -6.10
CA VAL A 288 -12.76 0.96 -5.92
C VAL A 288 -12.61 -0.18 -4.93
N ASP A 289 -11.92 -1.24 -5.31
CA ASP A 289 -11.64 -2.40 -4.46
C ASP A 289 -10.25 -2.97 -4.78
N LEU A 290 -9.23 -2.48 -4.07
CA LEU A 290 -7.81 -2.78 -4.30
C LEU A 290 -7.09 -3.06 -2.99
N GLN A 291 -6.32 -4.16 -2.92
CA GLN A 291 -5.48 -4.46 -1.76
C GLN A 291 -4.16 -3.69 -1.82
N ASP A 292 -4.02 -2.67 -0.98
CA ASP A 292 -2.78 -1.90 -0.84
C ASP A 292 -1.71 -2.64 0.00
N ALA A 293 -0.46 -2.16 -0.03
CA ALA A 293 0.68 -2.72 0.70
C ALA A 293 0.98 -2.03 2.04
N GLY A 294 0.33 -0.90 2.36
CA GLY A 294 0.57 -0.12 3.58
C GLY A 294 1.86 0.71 3.56
N ALA A 295 2.37 0.99 2.36
CA ALA A 295 3.57 1.77 2.13
C ALA A 295 3.30 2.92 1.15
N ARG A 296 3.87 4.10 1.42
CA ARG A 296 3.63 5.34 0.66
C ARG A 296 3.83 5.22 -0.85
N TYR A 297 4.82 4.44 -1.27
CA TYR A 297 5.22 4.28 -2.66
C TYR A 297 4.57 3.08 -3.35
N TYR A 298 3.59 2.43 -2.70
CA TYR A 298 2.69 1.51 -3.37
C TYR A 298 1.55 2.29 -4.05
N THR A 299 1.35 2.08 -5.35
CA THR A 299 0.66 3.05 -6.20
C THR A 299 -0.86 2.89 -6.29
N TYR A 300 -1.47 1.93 -5.58
CA TYR A 300 -2.94 1.73 -5.64
C TYR A 300 -3.72 2.89 -5.02
N VAL A 301 -3.18 3.52 -3.98
CA VAL A 301 -3.72 4.80 -3.48
C VAL A 301 -3.65 5.90 -4.56
N SER A 302 -2.58 5.93 -5.35
CA SER A 302 -2.41 6.92 -6.43
C SER A 302 -3.43 6.71 -7.53
N THR A 303 -3.65 5.46 -7.97
CA THR A 303 -4.75 5.11 -8.88
C THR A 303 -6.10 5.55 -8.31
N THR A 304 -6.36 5.29 -7.02
CA THR A 304 -7.60 5.71 -6.35
C THR A 304 -7.79 7.23 -6.41
N ILE A 305 -6.72 8.00 -6.17
CA ILE A 305 -6.75 9.46 -6.25
C ILE A 305 -7.00 9.95 -7.68
N GLU A 306 -6.38 9.34 -8.68
CA GLU A 306 -6.61 9.68 -10.09
C GLU A 306 -8.04 9.38 -10.54
N VAL A 307 -8.60 8.25 -10.10
CA VAL A 307 -10.01 7.91 -10.29
C VAL A 307 -10.90 8.96 -9.63
N MET A 308 -10.64 9.35 -8.38
CA MET A 308 -11.40 10.39 -7.68
C MET A 308 -11.32 11.75 -8.38
N ARG A 309 -10.14 12.14 -8.90
CA ARG A 309 -9.96 13.36 -9.69
C ARG A 309 -10.78 13.33 -10.97
N ALA A 310 -10.80 12.20 -11.67
CA ALA A 310 -11.61 12.04 -12.89
C ALA A 310 -13.11 12.05 -12.60
N ALA A 311 -13.52 11.41 -11.51
CA ALA A 311 -14.90 11.35 -11.05
C ALA A 311 -15.43 12.73 -10.63
N ALA A 312 -14.62 13.52 -9.92
CA ALA A 312 -14.97 14.88 -9.50
C ALA A 312 -15.37 15.77 -10.70
N ARG A 313 -14.63 15.71 -11.81
CA ARG A 313 -14.93 16.48 -13.03
C ARG A 313 -16.30 16.17 -13.63
N ARG A 314 -16.83 14.96 -13.38
CA ARG A 314 -18.15 14.50 -13.86
C ARG A 314 -19.24 14.51 -12.81
N ARG A 315 -18.92 14.87 -11.57
CA ARG A 315 -19.80 14.64 -10.41
C ARG A 315 -20.21 13.16 -10.29
N LEU A 316 -19.34 12.24 -10.72
CA LEU A 316 -19.56 10.81 -10.63
C LEU A 316 -19.26 10.36 -9.20
N PRO A 317 -20.20 9.70 -8.48
CA PRO A 317 -19.93 9.19 -7.14
C PRO A 317 -18.85 8.10 -7.15
N VAL A 318 -18.05 8.07 -6.10
CA VAL A 318 -17.02 7.04 -5.88
C VAL A 318 -17.32 6.30 -4.58
N VAL A 319 -17.34 4.98 -4.65
CA VAL A 319 -17.49 4.08 -3.49
C VAL A 319 -16.19 3.31 -3.33
N VAL A 320 -15.48 3.51 -2.21
CA VAL A 320 -14.31 2.70 -1.87
C VAL A 320 -14.75 1.55 -0.97
N LEU A 321 -14.50 0.32 -1.41
CA LEU A 321 -14.61 -0.88 -0.58
C LEU A 321 -13.29 -1.00 0.17
N ASP A 322 -13.31 -0.68 1.46
CA ASP A 322 -12.10 -0.62 2.24
C ASP A 322 -11.48 -2.02 2.43
N ARG A 323 -10.16 -2.04 2.60
CA ARG A 323 -9.36 -3.27 2.80
C ARG A 323 -8.38 -3.11 3.95
N PRO A 324 -8.03 -4.21 4.66
CA PRO A 324 -7.05 -4.15 5.73
C PRO A 324 -5.76 -3.51 5.24
N ASN A 325 -5.17 -2.63 6.05
CA ASN A 325 -3.75 -2.32 5.87
C ASN A 325 -2.97 -3.59 6.30
N PRO A 326 -2.24 -4.26 5.38
CA PRO A 326 -1.69 -5.59 5.65
C PRO A 326 -0.57 -5.56 6.69
N VAL A 327 -0.02 -4.37 6.97
CA VAL A 327 1.01 -4.13 7.98
C VAL A 327 0.47 -3.31 9.16
N GLY A 328 -0.84 -3.34 9.40
CA GLY A 328 -1.47 -2.71 10.58
C GLY A 328 -1.37 -1.18 10.61
N GLY A 329 -1.59 -0.61 11.79
CA GLY A 329 -1.79 0.83 12.02
C GLY A 329 -0.57 1.61 12.51
N ALA A 330 0.62 1.00 12.56
CA ALA A 330 1.81 1.73 13.01
C ALA A 330 2.26 2.77 11.99
N VAL A 331 2.86 3.85 12.49
CA VAL A 331 3.28 5.00 11.68
C VAL A 331 4.79 5.17 11.80
N GLN A 332 5.52 5.05 10.69
CA GLN A 332 6.99 5.01 10.66
C GLN A 332 7.55 5.67 9.39
N GLY A 333 8.80 6.14 9.45
CA GLY A 333 9.49 6.78 8.33
C GLY A 333 9.27 8.29 8.24
N ASN A 334 10.07 8.98 7.43
CA ASN A 334 9.85 10.40 7.20
C ASN A 334 8.55 10.66 6.43
N VAL A 335 7.94 11.80 6.68
CA VAL A 335 6.81 12.33 5.90
C VAL A 335 7.34 12.86 4.56
N LEU A 336 6.57 12.64 3.48
CA LEU A 336 6.89 13.16 2.16
C LEU A 336 6.77 14.70 2.13
N ASP A 337 7.79 15.36 1.59
CA ASP A 337 7.74 16.79 1.26
C ASP A 337 6.65 17.03 0.20
N PRO A 338 5.65 17.90 0.46
CA PRO A 338 4.64 18.26 -0.52
C PRO A 338 5.20 18.70 -1.89
N ALA A 339 6.40 19.29 -1.95
CA ALA A 339 7.06 19.66 -3.20
C ALA A 339 7.59 18.45 -3.99
N ALA A 340 7.80 17.31 -3.32
CA ALA A 340 8.25 16.05 -3.91
C ALA A 340 7.09 15.10 -4.29
N ARG A 341 5.84 15.58 -4.27
CA ARG A 341 4.68 14.77 -4.65
C ARG A 341 4.83 14.22 -6.07
N SER A 342 4.49 12.95 -6.22
CA SER A 342 4.52 12.24 -7.50
C SER A 342 3.50 11.10 -7.50
N PHE A 343 3.43 10.32 -8.59
CA PHE A 343 2.57 9.15 -8.63
C PHE A 343 2.95 8.06 -7.61
N VAL A 344 4.20 8.00 -7.14
CA VAL A 344 4.63 7.08 -6.07
C VAL A 344 4.64 7.74 -4.69
N GLY A 345 3.94 8.86 -4.55
CA GLY A 345 3.86 9.61 -3.30
C GLY A 345 2.89 10.78 -3.44
N PRO A 346 1.58 10.52 -3.62
CA PRO A 346 0.62 11.58 -3.95
C PRO A 346 0.22 12.43 -2.73
N LEU A 347 0.44 11.91 -1.51
CA LEU A 347 0.07 12.55 -0.25
C LEU A 347 1.30 12.75 0.63
N ALA A 348 1.27 13.81 1.46
CA ALA A 348 2.30 14.07 2.45
C ALA A 348 2.10 13.17 3.68
N VAL A 349 2.41 11.87 3.50
CA VAL A 349 2.29 10.82 4.51
C VAL A 349 3.65 10.17 4.80
N PRO A 350 3.81 9.50 5.96
CA PRO A 350 5.01 8.71 6.28
C PRO A 350 5.19 7.50 5.36
N MET A 351 6.38 6.90 5.33
CA MET A 351 6.66 5.70 4.54
C MET A 351 5.72 4.55 4.89
N ARG A 352 5.50 4.29 6.18
CA ARG A 352 4.43 3.42 6.70
C ARG A 352 3.41 4.33 7.36
N HIS A 353 2.26 4.51 6.73
CA HIS A 353 1.28 5.54 7.10
C HIS A 353 0.22 5.08 8.11
N GLY A 354 0.03 3.77 8.29
CA GLY A 354 -0.92 3.21 9.28
C GLY A 354 -2.41 3.39 8.94
N LEU A 355 -2.72 3.77 7.71
CA LEU A 355 -4.08 4.03 7.21
C LEU A 355 -4.53 2.93 6.24
N THR A 356 -5.82 2.64 6.18
CA THR A 356 -6.41 1.82 5.10
C THR A 356 -6.58 2.61 3.81
N ILE A 357 -6.90 1.95 2.70
CA ILE A 357 -7.12 2.65 1.41
C ILE A 357 -8.34 3.58 1.47
N GLY A 358 -9.37 3.22 2.23
CA GLY A 358 -10.54 4.06 2.49
C GLY A 358 -10.21 5.30 3.32
N GLU A 359 -9.38 5.16 4.36
CA GLU A 359 -8.90 6.29 5.16
C GLU A 359 -7.98 7.20 4.34
N LEU A 360 -7.12 6.64 3.48
CA LEU A 360 -6.29 7.39 2.54
C LEU A 360 -7.14 8.15 1.50
N ALA A 361 -8.22 7.55 0.99
CA ALA A 361 -9.15 8.23 0.08
C ALA A 361 -9.84 9.43 0.77
N ARG A 362 -10.26 9.27 2.03
CA ARG A 362 -10.80 10.38 2.85
C ARG A 362 -9.75 11.49 3.05
N LEU A 363 -8.50 11.12 3.33
CA LEU A 363 -7.40 12.06 3.48
C LEU A 363 -7.14 12.83 2.19
N ALA A 364 -7.07 12.12 1.05
CA ALA A 364 -6.88 12.72 -0.26
C ALA A 364 -8.02 13.68 -0.62
N ARG A 365 -9.28 13.30 -0.35
CA ARG A 365 -10.44 14.17 -0.58
C ARG A 365 -10.29 15.49 0.18
N ALA A 366 -9.92 15.43 1.45
CA ALA A 366 -9.76 16.61 2.30
C ALA A 366 -8.56 17.48 1.89
N GLU A 367 -7.38 16.88 1.74
CA GLU A 367 -6.13 17.61 1.55
C GLU A 367 -5.88 18.08 0.12
N LEU A 368 -6.50 17.41 -0.87
CA LEU A 368 -6.41 17.80 -2.27
C LEU A 368 -7.64 18.57 -2.74
N GLY A 369 -8.61 18.85 -1.86
CA GLY A 369 -9.81 19.61 -2.18
C GLY A 369 -10.67 18.98 -3.27
N LEU A 370 -10.84 17.65 -3.26
CA LEU A 370 -11.57 16.95 -4.31
C LEU A 370 -13.08 17.04 -4.07
N ASP A 371 -13.80 17.77 -4.94
CA ASP A 371 -15.26 17.81 -4.94
C ASP A 371 -15.85 16.54 -5.59
N VAL A 372 -15.71 15.42 -4.89
CA VAL A 372 -16.27 14.13 -5.27
C VAL A 372 -17.19 13.61 -4.15
N ALA A 373 -18.33 13.07 -4.55
CA ALA A 373 -19.22 12.33 -3.67
C ALA A 373 -18.58 10.97 -3.32
N LEU A 374 -17.77 10.97 -2.26
CA LEU A 374 -17.05 9.79 -1.77
C LEU A 374 -17.87 9.09 -0.68
N ALA A 375 -18.13 7.80 -0.88
CA ALA A 375 -18.55 6.88 0.17
C ALA A 375 -17.43 5.86 0.43
N VAL A 376 -17.23 5.47 1.68
CA VAL A 376 -16.34 4.37 2.04
C VAL A 376 -17.15 3.32 2.78
N VAL A 377 -17.16 2.09 2.27
CA VAL A 377 -17.74 0.95 2.97
C VAL A 377 -16.64 0.37 3.88
N PRO A 378 -16.79 0.42 5.21
CA PRO A 378 -15.76 -0.03 6.13
C PRO A 378 -15.72 -1.56 6.23
N LEU A 379 -14.58 -2.08 6.67
CA LEU A 379 -14.42 -3.45 7.13
C LEU A 379 -15.24 -3.70 8.41
N ARG A 380 -15.55 -4.96 8.69
CA ARG A 380 -16.00 -5.37 10.05
C ARG A 380 -15.00 -6.32 10.68
N GLY A 381 -14.80 -6.16 12.00
CA GLY A 381 -13.89 -7.02 12.78
C GLY A 381 -12.40 -6.71 12.60
N TRP A 382 -12.01 -5.84 11.66
CA TRP A 382 -10.61 -5.42 11.53
C TRP A 382 -10.22 -4.40 12.60
N SER A 383 -9.06 -4.62 13.20
CA SER A 383 -8.38 -3.71 14.09
C SER A 383 -7.03 -3.30 13.50
N PRO A 384 -6.58 -2.05 13.70
CA PRO A 384 -5.25 -1.58 13.33
C PRO A 384 -4.09 -2.32 14.01
N ARG A 385 -4.38 -3.16 15.01
CA ARG A 385 -3.38 -4.03 15.66
C ARG A 385 -3.10 -5.31 14.87
N GLN A 386 -3.99 -5.67 13.94
CA GLN A 386 -3.86 -6.88 13.14
C GLN A 386 -3.02 -6.62 11.89
N TYR A 387 -2.08 -7.53 11.63
CA TYR A 387 -1.46 -7.75 10.34
C TYR A 387 -2.35 -8.65 9.48
N TRP A 388 -2.02 -8.78 8.20
CA TRP A 388 -2.84 -9.54 7.25
C TRP A 388 -3.15 -10.98 7.69
N ASP A 389 -2.15 -11.71 8.16
CA ASP A 389 -2.24 -13.11 8.61
C ASP A 389 -3.08 -13.30 9.88
N GLU A 390 -3.41 -12.21 10.59
CA GLU A 390 -4.31 -12.21 11.75
C GLU A 390 -5.77 -11.91 11.38
N THR A 391 -6.06 -11.62 10.10
CA THR A 391 -7.41 -11.25 9.64
C THR A 391 -8.30 -12.46 9.34
N GLY A 392 -7.70 -13.60 9.00
CA GLY A 392 -8.41 -14.78 8.48
C GLY A 392 -8.83 -14.67 7.01
N LEU A 393 -8.48 -13.58 6.31
CA LEU A 393 -8.78 -13.40 4.88
C LEU A 393 -7.78 -14.15 3.98
N PRO A 394 -8.21 -14.60 2.78
CA PRO A 394 -7.30 -15.23 1.82
C PRO A 394 -6.23 -14.23 1.35
N PHE A 395 -4.96 -14.59 1.51
CA PHE A 395 -3.86 -13.75 1.01
C PHE A 395 -3.68 -13.94 -0.50
N VAL A 396 -3.93 -12.88 -1.26
CA VAL A 396 -3.58 -12.76 -2.67
C VAL A 396 -2.44 -11.77 -2.79
N ALA A 397 -1.30 -12.20 -3.32
CA ALA A 397 -0.11 -11.35 -3.45
C ALA A 397 -0.44 -10.10 -4.28
N PRO A 398 -0.28 -8.88 -3.73
CA PRO A 398 -0.70 -7.67 -4.45
C PRO A 398 0.25 -7.30 -5.60
N SER A 399 1.49 -7.81 -5.59
CA SER A 399 2.44 -7.67 -6.69
C SER A 399 3.22 -8.98 -6.88
N PRO A 400 3.71 -9.28 -8.10
CA PRO A 400 4.57 -10.45 -8.34
C PRO A 400 5.80 -10.54 -7.42
N ASN A 401 6.24 -9.41 -6.84
CA ASN A 401 7.39 -9.36 -5.92
C ASN A 401 7.00 -9.14 -4.45
N LEU A 402 5.71 -8.95 -4.12
CA LEU A 402 5.21 -8.87 -2.75
C LEU A 402 4.41 -10.12 -2.42
N ARG A 403 5.13 -11.24 -2.31
CA ARG A 403 4.55 -12.60 -2.30
C ARG A 403 4.23 -13.15 -0.91
N SER A 404 4.50 -12.39 0.14
CA SER A 404 4.22 -12.80 1.53
C SER A 404 3.94 -11.58 2.42
N VAL A 405 3.28 -11.84 3.55
CA VAL A 405 3.07 -10.82 4.59
C VAL A 405 4.40 -10.28 5.10
N GLU A 406 5.42 -11.13 5.23
CA GLU A 406 6.76 -10.69 5.65
C GLU A 406 7.40 -9.71 4.64
N ALA A 407 7.25 -9.95 3.33
CA ALA A 407 7.69 -9.00 2.32
C ALA A 407 7.00 -7.64 2.47
N LEU A 408 5.69 -7.61 2.74
CA LEU A 408 4.94 -6.38 2.99
C LEU A 408 5.47 -5.62 4.23
N VAL A 409 5.79 -6.35 5.30
CA VAL A 409 6.34 -5.77 6.54
C VAL A 409 7.69 -5.09 6.30
N HIS A 410 8.55 -5.67 5.46
CA HIS A 410 9.83 -5.08 5.09
C HIS A 410 9.73 -3.96 4.06
N TYR A 411 8.73 -4.03 3.18
CA TYR A 411 8.62 -3.20 1.97
C TYR A 411 8.75 -1.71 2.26
N GLY A 412 8.14 -1.23 3.36
CA GLY A 412 8.20 0.15 3.84
C GLY A 412 9.62 0.70 4.11
N GLY A 413 10.63 -0.16 4.23
CA GLY A 413 12.04 0.20 4.23
C GLY A 413 12.82 -0.33 3.03
N THR A 414 12.64 -1.60 2.66
CA THR A 414 13.47 -2.26 1.64
C THR A 414 13.27 -1.70 0.23
N CYS A 415 12.12 -1.09 -0.07
CA CYS A 415 11.91 -0.41 -1.34
C CYS A 415 12.84 0.80 -1.56
N LEU A 416 13.36 1.43 -0.50
CA LEU A 416 14.37 2.51 -0.65
C LEU A 416 15.61 2.06 -1.43
N PHE A 417 15.97 0.77 -1.35
CA PHE A 417 17.12 0.23 -2.06
C PHE A 417 16.90 0.13 -3.57
N GLU A 418 15.66 0.24 -4.06
CA GLU A 418 15.40 0.40 -5.49
C GLU A 418 16.08 1.68 -6.01
N GLY A 419 16.17 2.73 -5.18
CA GLY A 419 16.93 3.97 -5.39
C GLY A 419 18.45 3.84 -5.36
N THR A 420 18.99 2.62 -5.37
CA THR A 420 20.43 2.35 -5.30
C THR A 420 20.84 1.32 -6.35
N ASN A 421 22.13 1.08 -6.50
CA ASN A 421 22.65 -0.04 -7.29
C ASN A 421 22.61 -1.40 -6.56
N LEU A 422 21.89 -1.55 -5.44
CA LEU A 422 21.64 -2.85 -4.80
C LEU A 422 20.39 -3.53 -5.36
N SER A 423 20.42 -4.86 -5.42
CA SER A 423 19.24 -5.69 -5.64
C SER A 423 18.40 -5.75 -4.37
N VAL A 424 17.07 -5.70 -4.55
CA VAL A 424 16.08 -5.97 -3.51
C VAL A 424 15.57 -7.41 -3.56
N GLY A 425 16.28 -8.32 -4.24
CA GLY A 425 15.89 -9.72 -4.38
C GLY A 425 14.83 -10.01 -5.44
N ARG A 426 14.48 -9.03 -6.30
CA ARG A 426 13.71 -9.30 -7.53
C ARG A 426 14.40 -10.40 -8.35
N GLY A 427 13.60 -11.28 -8.98
CA GLY A 427 14.12 -12.44 -9.70
C GLY A 427 14.66 -13.57 -8.80
N SER A 428 14.51 -13.49 -7.48
CA SER A 428 14.86 -14.58 -6.55
C SER A 428 13.61 -15.12 -5.85
N ASP A 429 13.78 -16.11 -4.97
CA ASP A 429 12.69 -16.69 -4.17
C ASP A 429 12.19 -15.75 -3.05
N ALA A 430 12.91 -14.67 -2.76
CA ALA A 430 12.59 -13.83 -1.61
C ALA A 430 12.83 -12.32 -1.85
N PRO A 431 12.10 -11.72 -2.81
CA PRO A 431 12.10 -10.29 -3.08
C PRO A 431 11.59 -9.50 -1.87
N PHE A 432 12.16 -8.31 -1.69
CA PHE A 432 11.92 -7.35 -0.61
C PHE A 432 12.15 -7.83 0.82
N THR A 433 12.50 -9.10 1.03
CA THR A 433 12.97 -9.62 2.32
C THR A 433 14.50 -9.75 2.35
N GLN A 434 15.20 -9.37 1.29
CA GLN A 434 16.67 -9.28 1.23
C GLN A 434 17.13 -8.08 0.42
N VAL A 435 18.34 -7.63 0.68
CA VAL A 435 19.07 -6.67 -0.14
C VAL A 435 20.49 -7.16 -0.40
N GLY A 436 21.09 -6.80 -1.53
CA GLY A 436 22.45 -7.27 -1.82
C GLY A 436 23.10 -6.69 -3.07
N ALA A 437 24.41 -6.90 -3.17
CA ALA A 437 25.19 -6.68 -4.38
C ALA A 437 26.38 -7.68 -4.44
N PRO A 438 26.96 -7.97 -5.62
CA PRO A 438 28.08 -8.90 -5.73
C PRO A 438 29.31 -8.50 -4.89
N TRP A 439 29.50 -7.19 -4.66
CA TRP A 439 30.59 -6.62 -3.88
C TRP A 439 30.31 -6.50 -2.36
N LEU A 440 29.12 -6.87 -1.90
CA LEU A 440 28.69 -6.66 -0.51
C LEU A 440 29.39 -7.61 0.47
N ASP A 441 30.07 -7.05 1.45
CA ASP A 441 30.55 -7.73 2.65
C ASP A 441 29.42 -7.80 3.69
N ALA A 442 28.49 -8.73 3.46
CA ALA A 442 27.29 -8.87 4.27
C ALA A 442 27.61 -9.08 5.76
N ALA A 443 28.66 -9.85 6.08
CA ALA A 443 29.04 -10.13 7.46
C ALA A 443 29.49 -8.87 8.20
N ALA A 444 30.35 -8.05 7.59
CA ALA A 444 30.81 -6.80 8.20
C ALA A 444 29.67 -5.80 8.39
N VAL A 445 28.78 -5.66 7.39
CA VAL A 445 27.61 -4.79 7.49
C VAL A 445 26.68 -5.26 8.61
N ILE A 446 26.35 -6.55 8.66
CA ILE A 446 25.49 -7.11 9.72
C ILE A 446 26.08 -6.84 11.10
N ALA A 447 27.38 -7.10 11.29
CA ALA A 447 28.05 -6.88 12.58
C ALA A 447 27.95 -5.41 13.04
N ALA A 448 28.01 -4.45 12.11
CA ALA A 448 27.93 -3.03 12.43
C ALA A 448 26.53 -2.56 12.85
N VAL A 449 25.46 -3.15 12.30
CA VAL A 449 24.07 -2.68 12.56
C VAL A 449 23.24 -3.56 13.49
N ALA A 450 23.46 -4.87 13.49
CA ALA A 450 22.60 -5.81 14.23
C ALA A 450 22.40 -5.45 15.73
N PRO A 451 23.41 -4.98 16.49
CA PRO A 451 23.21 -4.61 17.90
C PRO A 451 22.20 -3.49 18.15
N ALA A 452 21.96 -2.62 17.16
CA ALA A 452 21.05 -1.49 17.25
C ALA A 452 19.63 -1.80 16.76
N LEU A 453 19.39 -2.97 16.16
CA LEU A 453 18.11 -3.34 15.59
C LEU A 453 17.18 -3.98 16.63
N ARG A 454 15.89 -3.73 16.45
CA ARG A 454 14.81 -4.30 17.27
C ARG A 454 13.78 -4.94 16.35
N GLY A 455 13.22 -6.07 16.79
CA GLY A 455 12.19 -6.78 16.04
C GLY A 455 12.61 -7.41 14.71
N VAL A 456 13.90 -7.38 14.36
CA VAL A 456 14.44 -7.98 13.14
C VAL A 456 15.81 -8.60 13.42
N ARG A 457 16.06 -9.75 12.79
CA ARG A 457 17.37 -10.38 12.69
C ARG A 457 17.88 -10.24 11.26
N LEU A 458 19.20 -10.06 11.12
CA LEU A 458 19.87 -10.04 9.82
C LEU A 458 20.68 -11.31 9.63
N GLU A 459 20.64 -11.88 8.43
CA GLU A 459 21.35 -13.11 8.09
C GLU A 459 22.11 -12.93 6.76
N PRO A 460 23.37 -13.36 6.66
CA PRO A 460 24.07 -13.35 5.38
C PRO A 460 23.43 -14.39 4.45
N VAL A 461 23.21 -14.03 3.18
CA VAL A 461 22.63 -14.91 2.17
C VAL A 461 23.38 -14.77 0.84
N ARG A 462 23.28 -15.79 -0.01
CA ARG A 462 23.64 -15.70 -1.43
C ARG A 462 22.43 -16.05 -2.28
N PHE A 463 22.22 -15.28 -3.34
CA PHE A 463 21.14 -15.52 -4.29
C PHE A 463 21.54 -15.08 -5.69
N THR A 464 20.92 -15.64 -6.71
CA THR A 464 21.16 -15.28 -8.11
C THR A 464 19.84 -14.84 -8.73
N PRO A 465 19.63 -13.54 -8.99
CA PRO A 465 18.45 -13.05 -9.67
C PRO A 465 18.26 -13.64 -11.06
N ARG A 466 17.07 -14.16 -11.35
CA ARG A 466 16.63 -14.67 -12.64
C ARG A 466 15.58 -13.74 -13.23
N SER A 467 15.87 -13.17 -14.40
CA SER A 467 15.01 -12.17 -15.07
C SER A 467 14.44 -11.12 -14.11
N PRO A 468 15.29 -10.44 -13.30
CA PRO A 468 14.81 -9.44 -12.38
C PRO A 468 14.19 -8.28 -13.16
N GLY A 469 12.97 -7.87 -12.79
CA GLY A 469 12.25 -6.79 -13.49
C GLY A 469 12.89 -5.40 -13.36
N ASP A 470 13.98 -5.24 -12.61
CA ASP A 470 14.80 -4.03 -12.51
C ASP A 470 16.19 -4.20 -13.17
N ALA A 471 16.41 -5.32 -13.86
CA ALA A 471 17.66 -5.74 -14.49
C ALA A 471 18.88 -5.86 -13.55
N LYS A 472 18.73 -5.67 -12.23
CA LYS A 472 19.87 -5.63 -11.31
C LYS A 472 20.45 -7.02 -11.09
N PHE A 473 21.70 -7.19 -11.52
CA PHE A 473 22.50 -8.40 -11.32
C PHE A 473 21.84 -9.67 -11.86
N ALA A 474 21.17 -9.59 -13.01
CA ALA A 474 20.63 -10.76 -13.70
C ALA A 474 21.72 -11.84 -13.90
N ASP A 475 21.39 -13.08 -13.55
CA ASP A 475 22.26 -14.27 -13.64
C ASP A 475 23.62 -14.13 -12.92
N THR A 476 23.74 -13.16 -12.02
CA THR A 476 24.95 -12.90 -11.24
C THR A 476 24.71 -13.25 -9.78
N THR A 477 25.62 -14.03 -9.17
CA THR A 477 25.53 -14.35 -7.74
C THR A 477 25.75 -13.10 -6.90
N VAL A 478 24.75 -12.78 -6.07
CA VAL A 478 24.72 -11.64 -5.17
C VAL A 478 25.00 -12.11 -3.74
N ALA A 479 25.95 -11.44 -3.07
CA ALA A 479 26.05 -11.48 -1.62
C ALA A 479 25.01 -10.53 -1.03
N GLY A 480 24.24 -11.01 -0.06
CA GLY A 480 23.09 -10.29 0.45
C GLY A 480 22.90 -10.41 1.95
N ILE A 481 21.97 -9.61 2.44
CA ILE A 481 21.49 -9.60 3.81
C ILE A 481 20.00 -9.92 3.74
N ARG A 482 19.60 -11.06 4.29
CA ARG A 482 18.21 -11.43 4.56
C ARG A 482 17.77 -10.71 5.84
N LEU A 483 16.60 -10.10 5.80
CA LEU A 483 15.90 -9.60 6.97
C LEU A 483 14.86 -10.64 7.39
N VAL A 484 14.80 -10.94 8.68
CA VAL A 484 13.82 -11.87 9.27
C VAL A 484 13.14 -11.18 10.43
N VAL A 485 11.82 -11.02 10.37
CA VAL A 485 11.07 -10.39 11.46
C VAL A 485 11.08 -11.31 12.69
N THR A 486 11.48 -10.77 13.84
CA THR A 486 11.47 -11.50 15.12
C THR A 486 10.40 -10.98 16.09
N ASP A 487 10.04 -9.71 15.98
CA ASP A 487 8.95 -9.08 16.73
C ASP A 487 8.39 -7.90 15.92
N ARG A 488 7.17 -8.07 15.40
CA ARG A 488 6.49 -7.08 14.56
C ARG A 488 6.19 -5.76 15.29
N ALA A 489 5.93 -5.82 16.60
CA ALA A 489 5.58 -4.63 17.38
C ALA A 489 6.80 -3.75 17.63
N ALA A 490 7.99 -4.36 17.75
CA ALA A 490 9.25 -3.66 17.94
C ALA A 490 9.95 -3.27 16.62
N TYR A 491 9.50 -3.81 15.48
CA TYR A 491 10.17 -3.63 14.19
C TYR A 491 9.82 -2.29 13.51
N ASP A 492 10.85 -1.55 13.14
CA ASP A 492 10.77 -0.34 12.31
C ASP A 492 11.55 -0.55 11.01
N ALA A 493 10.80 -0.82 9.92
CA ALA A 493 11.38 -1.11 8.62
C ALA A 493 12.12 0.11 8.01
N PRO A 494 11.54 1.33 7.99
CA PRO A 494 12.28 2.53 7.59
C PRO A 494 13.59 2.76 8.36
N ALA A 495 13.56 2.69 9.69
CA ALA A 495 14.75 2.91 10.51
C ALA A 495 15.84 1.86 10.24
N THR A 496 15.43 0.60 10.07
CA THR A 496 16.34 -0.50 9.69
C THR A 496 16.99 -0.23 8.33
N ALA A 497 16.22 0.24 7.34
CA ALA A 497 16.73 0.57 6.02
C ALA A 497 17.75 1.72 6.06
N VAL A 498 17.49 2.79 6.82
CA VAL A 498 18.45 3.91 6.98
C VAL A 498 19.76 3.43 7.60
N ARG A 499 19.69 2.60 8.64
CA ARG A 499 20.87 2.00 9.29
C ARG A 499 21.67 1.14 8.31
N LEU A 500 21.00 0.29 7.54
CA LEU A 500 21.65 -0.53 6.52
C LEU A 500 22.29 0.32 5.41
N LEU A 501 21.59 1.32 4.88
CA LEU A 501 22.12 2.23 3.86
C LEU A 501 23.39 2.94 4.35
N ALA A 502 23.38 3.46 5.57
CA ALA A 502 24.54 4.11 6.16
C ALA A 502 25.72 3.15 6.34
N ALA A 503 25.49 1.95 6.89
CA ALA A 503 26.53 0.95 7.10
C ALA A 503 27.13 0.43 5.78
N ILE A 504 26.29 0.19 4.77
CA ILE A 504 26.73 -0.23 3.43
C ILE A 504 27.57 0.87 2.78
N ARG A 505 27.13 2.13 2.86
CA ARG A 505 27.89 3.27 2.32
C ARG A 505 29.22 3.47 3.02
N ALA A 506 29.26 3.33 4.35
CA ALA A 506 30.50 3.44 5.10
C ALA A 506 31.50 2.32 4.75
N ARG A 507 31.01 1.10 4.50
CA ARG A 507 31.85 -0.07 4.19
C ARG A 507 32.27 -0.14 2.72
N HIS A 508 31.40 0.27 1.80
CA HIS A 508 31.48 0.07 0.34
C HIS A 508 31.23 1.37 -0.44
N GLY A 509 31.74 2.50 0.04
CA GLY A 509 31.49 3.81 -0.57
C GLY A 509 32.02 3.94 -2.00
N ALA A 510 33.02 3.14 -2.39
CA ALA A 510 33.57 3.16 -3.74
C ALA A 510 32.63 2.50 -4.76
N GLU A 511 31.97 1.42 -4.36
CA GLU A 511 31.06 0.61 -5.18
C GLU A 511 29.61 1.09 -5.11
N PHE A 512 29.19 1.65 -3.98
CA PHE A 512 27.84 2.14 -3.77
C PHE A 512 27.51 3.30 -4.73
N ARG A 513 26.30 3.27 -5.29
CA ARG A 513 25.77 4.35 -6.14
C ARG A 513 24.29 4.60 -5.83
N TRP A 514 23.95 5.88 -5.74
CA TRP A 514 22.56 6.34 -5.77
C TRP A 514 22.03 6.31 -7.20
N LEU A 515 20.78 5.89 -7.34
CA LEU A 515 19.91 6.32 -8.44
C LEU A 515 19.15 7.55 -7.93
N ALA A 516 19.84 8.69 -7.81
CA ALA A 516 19.43 9.82 -6.97
C ALA A 516 17.98 10.28 -7.17
N ALA A 517 17.55 10.49 -8.42
CA ALA A 517 16.18 10.90 -8.72
C ALA A 517 15.15 9.85 -8.31
N HIS A 518 15.47 8.56 -8.43
CA HIS A 518 14.58 7.48 -8.00
C HIS A 518 14.56 7.35 -6.48
N PHE A 519 15.72 7.43 -5.82
CA PHE A 519 15.81 7.43 -4.35
C PHE A 519 15.05 8.59 -3.74
N ASP A 520 15.29 9.82 -4.19
CA ASP A 520 14.67 11.02 -3.64
C ASP A 520 13.14 10.99 -3.80
N ARG A 521 12.66 10.44 -4.93
CA ARG A 521 11.24 10.22 -5.18
C ARG A 521 10.62 9.21 -4.20
N LEU A 522 11.28 8.09 -3.92
CA LEU A 522 10.81 7.11 -2.92
C LEU A 522 10.92 7.65 -1.49
N ALA A 523 12.00 8.36 -1.18
CA ALA A 523 12.25 8.99 0.10
C ALA A 523 11.32 10.18 0.37
N GLY A 524 10.65 10.73 -0.65
CA GLY A 524 9.74 11.85 -0.51
C GLY A 524 10.47 13.19 -0.37
N GLY A 525 11.59 13.34 -1.09
CA GLY A 525 12.46 14.50 -1.11
C GLY A 525 13.96 14.13 -0.97
N PRO A 526 14.89 15.06 -1.26
CA PRO A 526 16.32 14.80 -1.22
C PRO A 526 16.91 14.75 0.21
N ALA A 527 16.15 15.17 1.23
CA ALA A 527 16.66 15.37 2.59
C ALA A 527 17.30 14.10 3.19
N LEU A 528 16.66 12.93 3.03
CA LEU A 528 17.20 11.67 3.55
C LEU A 528 18.53 11.31 2.88
N ARG A 529 18.61 11.46 1.56
CA ARG A 529 19.84 11.19 0.81
C ARG A 529 20.95 12.16 1.22
N ALA A 530 20.63 13.44 1.33
CA ALA A 530 21.58 14.47 1.73
C ALA A 530 22.14 14.21 3.14
N ALA A 531 21.30 13.83 4.10
CA ALA A 531 21.75 13.49 5.46
C ALA A 531 22.67 12.27 5.47
N LEU A 532 22.33 11.23 4.70
CA LEU A 532 23.22 10.07 4.51
C LEU A 532 24.53 10.48 3.83
N ASP A 533 24.48 11.31 2.79
CA ASP A 533 25.66 11.84 2.08
C ASP A 533 26.58 12.66 2.99
N ALA A 534 26.02 13.43 3.92
CA ALA A 534 26.75 14.15 4.95
C ALA A 534 27.33 13.25 6.06
N GLY A 535 27.00 11.96 6.08
CA GLY A 535 27.47 11.03 7.10
C GLY A 535 26.81 11.22 8.46
N GLU A 536 25.60 11.79 8.49
CA GLU A 536 24.85 11.94 9.74
C GLU A 536 24.55 10.58 10.40
N ASP A 537 24.50 10.57 11.73
CA ASP A 537 24.16 9.36 12.49
C ASP A 537 22.75 8.86 12.12
N PRO A 538 22.59 7.61 11.66
CA PRO A 538 21.28 7.03 11.35
C PRO A 538 20.25 7.14 12.48
N ALA A 539 20.68 7.08 13.75
CA ALA A 539 19.76 7.25 14.87
C ALA A 539 19.24 8.69 14.96
N ALA A 540 20.09 9.69 14.72
CA ALA A 540 19.72 11.09 14.66
C ALA A 540 18.79 11.39 13.47
N ILE A 541 19.07 10.84 12.28
CA ILE A 541 18.18 10.97 11.10
C ILE A 541 16.77 10.49 11.43
N VAL A 542 16.65 9.27 11.99
CA VAL A 542 15.36 8.67 12.32
C VAL A 542 14.65 9.46 13.43
N ALA A 543 15.38 9.90 14.46
CA ALA A 543 14.81 10.73 15.54
C ALA A 543 14.29 12.08 15.01
N GLY A 544 14.95 12.64 13.99
CA GLY A 544 14.55 13.88 13.32
C GLY A 544 13.19 13.82 12.62
N TRP A 545 12.60 12.64 12.42
CA TRP A 545 11.27 12.49 11.81
C TRP A 545 10.12 12.78 12.79
N ALA A 546 10.37 12.78 14.10
CA ALA A 546 9.33 12.91 15.12
C ALA A 546 8.42 14.15 14.94
N PRO A 547 8.94 15.37 14.69
CA PRO A 547 8.08 16.54 14.51
C PRO A 547 7.10 16.41 13.33
N ALA A 548 7.56 15.87 12.20
CA ALA A 548 6.71 15.67 11.02
C ALA A 548 5.67 14.57 11.25
N LEU A 549 6.06 13.50 11.96
CA LEU A 549 5.14 12.45 12.39
C LEU A 549 4.08 13.01 13.35
N ASP A 550 4.45 13.88 14.29
CA ASP A 550 3.54 14.51 15.26
C ASP A 550 2.52 15.40 14.54
N ALA A 551 2.94 16.11 13.49
CA ALA A 551 2.04 16.88 12.64
C ALA A 551 1.12 16.00 11.76
N PHE A 552 1.55 14.80 11.39
CA PHE A 552 0.74 13.87 10.60
C PHE A 552 -0.37 13.19 11.43
N ARG A 553 -0.11 12.81 12.68
CA ARG A 553 -1.07 12.08 13.53
C ARG A 553 -2.47 12.72 13.64
N PRO A 554 -2.65 14.04 13.86
CA PRO A 554 -3.99 14.64 13.89
C PRO A 554 -4.69 14.62 12.53
N ARG A 555 -3.94 14.75 11.42
CA ARG A 555 -4.47 14.63 10.06
C ARG A 555 -5.00 13.21 9.79
N ALA A 556 -4.23 12.20 10.20
CA ALA A 556 -4.65 10.80 10.17
C ALA A 556 -5.91 10.57 11.04
N ALA A 557 -5.92 11.07 12.27
CA ALA A 557 -7.04 10.92 13.20
C ALA A 557 -8.37 11.45 12.65
N ALA A 558 -8.34 12.56 11.89
CA ALA A 558 -9.54 13.15 11.30
C ALA A 558 -10.22 12.25 10.24
N VAL A 559 -9.51 11.26 9.71
CA VAL A 559 -10.00 10.37 8.65
C VAL A 559 -10.16 8.92 9.08
N HIS A 560 -9.87 8.60 10.34
CA HIS A 560 -9.98 7.23 10.84
C HIS A 560 -11.41 6.67 10.69
N LEU A 561 -11.47 5.40 10.31
CA LEU A 561 -12.69 4.59 10.28
C LEU A 561 -12.70 3.54 11.39
N TYR A 562 -11.54 3.23 11.95
CA TYR A 562 -11.34 2.14 12.92
C TYR A 562 -10.77 2.67 14.24
N PRO A 563 -11.19 2.11 15.39
CA PRO A 563 -10.59 2.43 16.69
C PRO A 563 -9.09 2.12 16.70
N ARG A 564 -8.27 3.00 17.31
CA ARG A 564 -6.80 2.88 17.38
C ARG A 564 -6.34 2.44 18.77
#